data_AF-A0A959RXT8-F1
#
_entry.id   AF-A0A959RXT8-F1
#
_cell.length_a   1.000
_cell.length_b   1.000
_cell.length_c   1.000
_cell.angle_alpha   90.00
_cell.angle_beta   90.00
_cell.angle_gamma   90.00
#
_symmetry.space_group_name_H-M   'P 1'
#
loop_
_entity.id
_entity.type
_entity.pdbx_description
1 polymer ?
#
loop_
_entity_poly.entity_id
_entity_poly.type
_entity_poly.pdbx_seq_one_letter_code
_entity_poly.pdbx_strand_id
1 'polypeptide(L)'
;MISVSVFGQSASISGKVTDGTDIIPFANVALVGTSYGSVSDENGRFEIKNIPNGKYQLQVSSVGFRSYKKDIELTGRSIDLGTVSLLQDVLGLEEVVVSGTIKESFVTASPVKVEVITDELLEKAANPVNLIKSLNLINGVQEVVSCGVCYTNNISINGLPGQYTAVLIDGSPIYGNLASVYGLNGIPRQAIDRIEVIKGPNSTLYGSEAMAGVINIITKDPANQPTLAADIRMTSHLETFGNVTWSPKVGEKWHATVGANYGFIPQYHDDNGDGFGDIVNMDRVSAFTKWTMKRKDHRKLQLMAKYYYEDRRNGVRDFMIDRAYQELRGNDSIYGESIY
;
A
#
# COMPACT_ATOMS: atom_id res chain seq x y z
N MET A 1 -23.38 -54.79 16.09
CA MET A 1 -23.04 -53.39 15.81
C MET A 1 -23.82 -52.97 14.58
N ILE A 2 -24.84 -52.13 14.75
CA ILE A 2 -25.63 -51.60 13.64
C ILE A 2 -24.88 -50.36 13.15
N SER A 3 -24.22 -50.46 12.00
CA SER A 3 -23.61 -49.31 11.32
C SER A 3 -24.74 -48.45 10.75
N VAL A 4 -24.99 -47.31 11.39
CA VAL A 4 -25.88 -46.28 10.85
C VAL A 4 -25.06 -45.47 9.85
N SER A 5 -25.19 -45.80 8.56
CA SER A 5 -24.70 -44.95 7.48
C SER A 5 -25.65 -43.76 7.35
N VAL A 6 -25.30 -42.64 7.97
CA VAL A 6 -25.97 -41.36 7.71
C VAL A 6 -25.57 -40.93 6.30
N PHE A 7 -26.44 -41.18 5.31
CA PHE A 7 -26.32 -40.53 4.01
C PHE A 7 -26.62 -39.04 4.23
N GLY A 8 -25.58 -38.25 4.46
CA GLY A 8 -25.67 -36.79 4.35
C GLY A 8 -26.12 -36.46 2.93
N GLN A 9 -27.26 -35.79 2.79
CA GLN A 9 -27.74 -35.33 1.48
C GLN A 9 -26.68 -34.42 0.89
N SER A 10 -26.01 -34.92 -0.15
CA SER A 10 -24.96 -34.22 -0.85
C SER A 10 -25.57 -33.39 -1.98
N ALA A 11 -25.36 -32.08 -1.93
CA ALA A 11 -25.77 -31.17 -2.98
C ALA A 11 -24.67 -31.05 -4.07
N SER A 12 -25.07 -30.56 -5.24
CA SER A 12 -24.14 -30.15 -6.29
C SER A 12 -24.44 -28.72 -6.76
N ILE A 13 -23.43 -28.07 -7.32
CA ILE A 13 -23.56 -26.74 -7.93
C ILE A 13 -23.06 -26.86 -9.35
N SER A 14 -23.84 -26.38 -10.32
CA SER A 14 -23.42 -26.28 -11.72
C SER A 14 -23.61 -24.86 -12.24
N GLY A 15 -22.92 -24.54 -13.34
CA GLY A 15 -23.13 -23.30 -14.06
C GLY A 15 -22.20 -23.18 -15.27
N LYS A 16 -22.30 -22.05 -15.97
CA LYS A 16 -21.44 -21.68 -17.11
C LYS A 16 -20.80 -20.32 -16.87
N VAL A 17 -19.51 -20.19 -17.12
CA VAL A 17 -18.73 -18.96 -16.96
C VAL A 17 -18.52 -18.28 -18.32
N THR A 18 -18.85 -17.00 -18.40
CA THR A 18 -18.72 -16.16 -19.61
C THR A 18 -18.23 -14.76 -19.24
N ASP A 19 -17.84 -13.94 -20.22
CA ASP A 19 -17.58 -12.50 -20.00
C ASP A 19 -18.74 -11.57 -20.42
N GLY A 20 -19.84 -12.17 -20.87
CA GLY A 20 -21.01 -11.48 -21.44
C GLY A 20 -21.09 -11.62 -22.96
N THR A 21 -19.95 -11.88 -23.61
CA THR A 21 -19.80 -12.07 -25.06
C THR A 21 -19.17 -13.43 -25.37
N ASP A 22 -18.06 -13.75 -24.72
CA ASP A 22 -17.26 -14.95 -24.92
C ASP A 22 -17.32 -15.91 -23.72
N ILE A 23 -16.95 -17.17 -23.98
CA ILE A 23 -16.86 -18.22 -22.98
C ILE A 23 -15.52 -18.12 -22.25
N ILE A 24 -15.52 -18.31 -20.94
CA ILE A 24 -14.29 -18.34 -20.14
C ILE A 24 -13.98 -19.79 -19.74
N PRO A 25 -13.06 -20.47 -20.43
CA PRO A 25 -12.62 -21.81 -20.06
C PRO A 25 -11.67 -21.78 -18.86
N PHE A 26 -11.58 -22.90 -18.14
CA PHE A 26 -10.63 -23.12 -17.05
C PHE A 26 -10.67 -22.10 -15.90
N ALA A 27 -11.81 -21.46 -15.67
CA ALA A 27 -12.05 -20.63 -14.51
C ALA A 27 -12.10 -21.49 -13.24
N ASN A 28 -11.42 -21.04 -12.19
CA ASN A 28 -11.45 -21.70 -10.88
C ASN A 28 -12.74 -21.34 -10.15
N VAL A 29 -13.47 -22.35 -9.69
CA VAL A 29 -14.74 -22.20 -8.96
C VAL A 29 -14.62 -22.90 -7.62
N ALA A 30 -14.71 -22.15 -6.52
CA ALA A 30 -14.49 -22.70 -5.18
C ALA A 30 -15.51 -22.19 -4.17
N LEU A 31 -15.78 -23.00 -3.15
CA LEU A 31 -16.50 -22.58 -1.96
C LEU A 31 -15.49 -22.10 -0.91
N VAL A 32 -15.50 -20.78 -0.64
CA VAL A 32 -14.53 -20.11 0.21
C VAL A 32 -14.53 -20.71 1.62
N GLY A 33 -13.34 -21.02 2.14
CA GLY A 33 -13.17 -21.63 3.46
C GLY A 33 -13.36 -23.14 3.50
N THR A 34 -13.49 -23.81 2.34
CA THR A 34 -13.62 -25.26 2.23
C THR A 34 -12.67 -25.84 1.18
N SER A 35 -12.60 -27.17 1.09
CA SER A 35 -11.88 -27.88 0.01
C SER A 35 -12.76 -28.19 -1.20
N TYR A 36 -14.01 -27.73 -1.24
CA TYR A 36 -14.94 -27.99 -2.34
C TYR A 36 -14.73 -26.96 -3.45
N GLY A 37 -14.33 -27.43 -4.62
CA GLY A 37 -14.14 -26.61 -5.81
C GLY A 37 -14.06 -27.46 -7.07
N SER A 38 -14.12 -26.80 -8.21
CA SER A 38 -13.94 -27.37 -9.54
C SER A 38 -13.34 -26.31 -10.46
N VAL A 39 -12.85 -26.75 -11.61
CA VAL A 39 -12.44 -25.89 -12.72
C VAL A 39 -13.51 -25.97 -13.80
N SER A 40 -13.74 -24.88 -14.55
CA SER A 40 -14.63 -24.92 -15.72
C SER A 40 -13.95 -25.60 -16.92
N ASP A 41 -14.74 -26.27 -17.76
CA ASP A 41 -14.25 -26.94 -18.98
C ASP A 41 -13.99 -25.96 -20.14
N GLU A 42 -13.61 -26.47 -21.30
CA GLU A 42 -13.38 -25.70 -22.53
C GLU A 42 -14.62 -24.91 -23.00
N ASN A 43 -15.81 -25.31 -22.56
CA ASN A 43 -17.09 -24.64 -22.85
C ASN A 43 -17.53 -23.74 -21.68
N GLY A 44 -16.66 -23.50 -20.70
CA GLY A 44 -16.90 -22.69 -19.52
C GLY A 44 -17.87 -23.32 -18.51
N ARG A 45 -18.24 -24.59 -18.64
CA ARG A 45 -19.15 -25.27 -17.70
C ARG A 45 -18.38 -25.82 -16.51
N PHE A 46 -18.94 -25.68 -15.32
CA PHE A 46 -18.36 -26.26 -14.09
C PHE A 46 -19.42 -27.05 -13.32
N GLU A 47 -18.96 -28.03 -12.54
CA GLU A 47 -19.82 -28.79 -11.62
C GLU A 47 -19.03 -29.15 -10.35
N ILE A 48 -19.51 -28.69 -9.19
CA ILE A 48 -18.98 -29.09 -7.87
C ILE A 48 -19.96 -30.11 -7.28
N LYS A 49 -19.46 -31.31 -6.96
CA LYS A 49 -20.25 -32.42 -6.40
C LYS A 49 -19.97 -32.63 -4.93
N ASN A 50 -20.86 -33.38 -4.28
CA ASN A 50 -20.66 -33.92 -2.93
C ASN A 50 -20.54 -32.85 -1.84
N ILE A 51 -21.29 -31.76 -1.96
CA ILE A 51 -21.21 -30.63 -1.03
C ILE A 51 -22.22 -30.84 0.12
N PRO A 52 -21.78 -30.82 1.39
CA PRO A 52 -22.69 -30.87 2.52
C PRO A 52 -23.64 -29.68 2.56
N ASN A 53 -24.83 -29.86 3.12
CA ASN A 53 -25.78 -28.77 3.31
C ASN A 53 -25.20 -27.69 4.23
N GLY A 54 -25.44 -26.42 3.89
CA GLY A 54 -24.87 -25.29 4.61
C GLY A 54 -24.93 -24.00 3.81
N LYS A 55 -24.46 -22.92 4.44
CA LYS A 55 -24.27 -21.61 3.81
C LYS A 55 -22.82 -21.49 3.38
N TYR A 56 -22.61 -21.16 2.12
CA TYR A 56 -21.29 -21.00 1.53
C TYR A 56 -21.21 -19.72 0.73
N GLN A 57 -20.00 -19.23 0.55
CA GLN A 57 -19.72 -18.19 -0.44
C GLN A 57 -19.00 -18.85 -1.62
N LEU A 58 -19.65 -18.84 -2.78
CA LEU A 58 -19.05 -19.25 -4.03
C LEU A 58 -18.14 -18.14 -4.53
N GLN A 59 -16.93 -18.50 -4.95
CA GLN A 59 -16.01 -17.63 -5.66
C GLN A 59 -15.68 -18.24 -7.03
N VAL A 60 -15.80 -17.44 -8.09
CA VAL A 60 -15.33 -17.78 -9.44
C VAL A 60 -14.23 -16.80 -9.83
N SER A 61 -13.08 -17.31 -10.24
CA SER A 61 -11.91 -16.50 -10.62
C SER A 61 -11.25 -17.04 -11.88
N SER A 62 -10.84 -16.16 -12.78
CA SER A 62 -10.05 -16.49 -13.97
C SER A 62 -8.99 -15.42 -14.20
N VAL A 63 -7.92 -15.77 -14.90
CA VAL A 63 -6.82 -14.84 -15.20
C VAL A 63 -7.33 -13.72 -16.10
N GLY A 64 -7.11 -12.46 -15.70
CA GLY A 64 -7.58 -11.28 -16.43
C GLY A 64 -9.04 -10.91 -16.17
N PHE A 65 -9.67 -11.47 -15.13
CA PHE A 65 -11.06 -11.20 -14.76
C PHE A 65 -11.19 -10.96 -13.25
N ARG A 66 -12.19 -10.17 -12.86
CA ARG A 66 -12.53 -9.98 -11.44
C ARG A 66 -13.14 -11.23 -10.85
N SER A 67 -12.79 -11.50 -9.58
CA SER A 67 -13.42 -12.57 -8.81
C SER A 67 -14.90 -12.28 -8.59
N TYR A 68 -15.77 -13.14 -9.10
CA TYR A 68 -17.19 -13.11 -8.79
C TYR A 68 -17.44 -13.83 -7.46
N LYS A 69 -18.21 -13.21 -6.55
CA LYS A 69 -18.58 -13.80 -5.26
C LYS A 69 -20.10 -13.81 -5.10
N LYS A 70 -20.67 -14.92 -4.62
CA LYS A 70 -22.09 -15.06 -4.34
C LYS A 70 -22.35 -15.96 -3.15
N ASP A 71 -23.14 -15.47 -2.20
CA ASP A 71 -23.61 -16.29 -1.09
C ASP A 71 -24.70 -17.25 -1.57
N ILE A 72 -24.55 -18.52 -1.20
CA ILE A 72 -25.46 -19.61 -1.58
C ILE A 72 -25.81 -20.45 -0.35
N GLU A 73 -27.03 -20.95 -0.31
CA GLU A 73 -27.52 -21.85 0.73
C GLU A 73 -27.95 -23.18 0.11
N LEU A 74 -27.28 -24.26 0.50
CA LEU A 74 -27.52 -25.60 -0.02
C LEU A 74 -28.43 -26.38 0.94
N THR A 75 -29.60 -26.78 0.45
CA THR A 75 -30.65 -27.52 1.20
C THR A 75 -30.91 -28.91 0.60
N GLY A 76 -29.86 -29.59 0.14
CA GLY A 76 -29.92 -30.98 -0.33
C GLY A 76 -30.33 -31.17 -1.79
N ARG A 77 -30.37 -30.10 -2.58
CA ARG A 77 -30.66 -30.14 -4.03
C ARG A 77 -29.51 -29.60 -4.85
N SER A 78 -29.38 -30.11 -6.07
CA SER A 78 -28.50 -29.52 -7.08
C SER A 78 -28.99 -28.11 -7.44
N ILE A 79 -28.09 -27.14 -7.37
CA ILE A 79 -28.34 -25.75 -7.77
C ILE A 79 -27.64 -25.49 -9.09
N ASP A 80 -28.41 -25.12 -10.11
CA ASP A 80 -27.85 -24.53 -11.33
C ASP A 80 -27.84 -23.01 -11.21
N LEU A 81 -26.65 -22.42 -11.30
CA LEU A 81 -26.44 -20.98 -11.25
C LEU A 81 -26.67 -20.31 -12.61
N GLY A 82 -26.88 -21.08 -13.68
CA GLY A 82 -26.99 -20.58 -15.03
C GLY A 82 -25.68 -19.95 -15.49
N THR A 83 -25.75 -18.75 -16.07
CA THR A 83 -24.57 -18.03 -16.56
C THR A 83 -24.00 -17.10 -15.49
N VAL A 84 -22.74 -17.34 -15.12
CA VAL A 84 -21.93 -16.46 -14.28
C VAL A 84 -21.05 -15.61 -15.19
N SER A 85 -21.40 -14.32 -15.29
CA SER A 85 -20.64 -13.36 -16.09
C SER A 85 -19.50 -12.77 -15.26
N LEU A 86 -18.25 -12.97 -15.67
CA LEU A 86 -17.10 -12.29 -15.11
C LEU A 86 -16.84 -11.00 -15.87
N LEU A 87 -16.39 -9.97 -15.16
CA LEU A 87 -15.96 -8.72 -15.77
C LEU A 87 -14.46 -8.79 -16.04
N GLN A 88 -14.04 -8.47 -17.27
CA GLN A 88 -12.62 -8.36 -17.61
C GLN A 88 -11.95 -7.34 -16.69
N ASP A 89 -10.79 -7.73 -16.16
CA ASP A 89 -9.94 -6.87 -15.37
C ASP A 89 -8.77 -6.39 -16.22
N VAL A 90 -9.08 -5.45 -17.12
CA VAL A 90 -8.11 -4.94 -18.12
C VAL A 90 -7.00 -4.10 -17.47
N LEU A 91 -7.18 -3.63 -16.23
CA LEU A 91 -6.27 -2.65 -15.61
C LEU A 91 -6.08 -2.77 -14.08
N GLY A 92 -6.76 -3.67 -13.36
CA GLY A 92 -6.70 -3.70 -11.89
C GLY A 92 -7.26 -2.43 -11.22
N LEU A 93 -8.02 -1.60 -11.96
CA LEU A 93 -8.32 -0.22 -11.61
C LEU A 93 -9.61 0.00 -10.80
N GLU A 94 -10.49 -1.00 -10.63
CA GLU A 94 -11.80 -0.75 -9.98
C GLU A 94 -12.03 -1.47 -8.64
N GLU A 95 -11.02 -2.05 -8.02
CA GLU A 95 -11.14 -2.45 -6.60
C GLU A 95 -10.48 -1.43 -5.65
N VAL A 96 -10.11 -0.25 -6.17
CA VAL A 96 -9.59 0.81 -5.33
C VAL A 96 -10.73 1.68 -4.84
N VAL A 97 -11.10 1.45 -3.58
CA VAL A 97 -11.94 2.36 -2.81
C VAL A 97 -11.09 3.56 -2.41
N VAL A 98 -11.45 4.75 -2.86
CA VAL A 98 -10.76 5.99 -2.49
C VAL A 98 -11.55 6.79 -1.47
N SER A 99 -10.84 7.53 -0.63
CA SER A 99 -11.43 8.40 0.40
C SER A 99 -11.59 9.84 -0.07
N GLY A 100 -11.63 10.08 -1.40
CA GLY A 100 -11.64 11.41 -2.01
C GLY A 100 -12.76 12.34 -1.53
N THR A 101 -13.82 11.79 -0.92
CA THR A 101 -14.95 12.53 -0.35
C THR A 101 -15.17 12.26 1.15
N ILE A 102 -14.14 11.82 1.89
CA ILE A 102 -14.22 11.37 3.31
C ILE A 102 -15.02 10.05 3.48
N LYS A 103 -15.79 9.64 2.46
CA LYS A 103 -16.44 8.34 2.36
C LYS A 103 -15.74 7.48 1.31
N GLU A 104 -15.60 6.21 1.63
CA GLU A 104 -15.17 5.15 0.72
C GLU A 104 -16.07 5.13 -0.54
N SER A 105 -15.48 5.44 -1.70
CA SER A 105 -16.13 5.33 -3.02
C SER A 105 -15.15 4.77 -4.04
N PHE A 106 -15.62 4.03 -5.04
CA PHE A 106 -14.76 3.63 -6.16
C PHE A 106 -14.20 4.86 -6.87
N VAL A 107 -12.96 4.77 -7.38
CA VAL A 107 -12.33 5.86 -8.17
C VAL A 107 -13.26 6.35 -9.29
N THR A 108 -13.93 5.41 -9.99
CA THR A 108 -14.86 5.70 -11.09
C THR A 108 -16.15 6.39 -10.65
N ALA A 109 -16.53 6.25 -9.38
CA ALA A 109 -17.71 6.88 -8.79
C ALA A 109 -17.39 8.18 -8.05
N SER A 110 -16.11 8.53 -7.87
CA SER A 110 -15.69 9.75 -7.18
C SER A 110 -15.93 10.97 -8.07
N PRO A 111 -16.63 12.02 -7.58
CA PRO A 111 -16.80 13.27 -8.33
C PRO A 111 -15.49 14.07 -8.46
N VAL A 112 -14.48 13.70 -7.68
CA VAL A 112 -13.13 14.28 -7.72
C VAL A 112 -12.17 13.25 -8.29
N LYS A 113 -11.35 13.65 -9.26
CA LYS A 113 -10.32 12.77 -9.84
C LYS A 113 -9.27 12.43 -8.77
N VAL A 114 -9.17 11.14 -8.43
CA VAL A 114 -8.15 10.61 -7.51
C VAL A 114 -7.18 9.75 -8.31
N GLU A 115 -5.89 10.07 -8.23
CA GLU A 115 -4.83 9.24 -8.76
C GLU A 115 -4.39 8.26 -7.67
N VAL A 116 -4.14 7.01 -8.02
CA VAL A 116 -3.88 5.94 -7.04
C VAL A 116 -2.60 5.20 -7.41
N ILE A 117 -1.71 5.05 -6.43
CA ILE A 117 -0.56 4.15 -6.51
C ILE A 117 -0.86 2.95 -5.60
N THR A 118 -1.12 1.79 -6.18
CA THR A 118 -1.39 0.54 -5.45
C THR A 118 -0.12 -0.07 -4.87
N ASP A 119 -0.25 -0.97 -3.90
CA ASP A 119 0.87 -1.74 -3.36
C ASP A 119 1.63 -2.54 -4.43
N GLU A 120 0.94 -3.12 -5.40
CA GLU A 120 1.55 -3.81 -6.54
C GLU A 120 2.40 -2.86 -7.40
N LEU A 121 1.92 -1.63 -7.63
CA LEU A 121 2.69 -0.63 -8.36
C LEU A 121 3.89 -0.16 -7.52
N LEU A 122 3.74 0.01 -6.20
CA LEU A 122 4.86 0.28 -5.30
C LEU A 122 5.90 -0.85 -5.37
N GLU A 123 5.45 -2.11 -5.42
CA GLU A 123 6.31 -3.28 -5.55
C GLU A 123 7.13 -3.24 -6.85
N LYS A 124 6.44 -3.12 -7.99
CA LYS A 124 7.04 -3.11 -9.33
C LYS A 124 7.90 -1.90 -9.64
N ALA A 125 7.54 -0.72 -9.11
CA ALA A 125 8.29 0.52 -9.35
C ALA A 125 9.69 0.53 -8.71
N ALA A 126 10.10 -0.55 -8.03
CA ALA A 126 11.45 -0.76 -7.52
C ALA A 126 11.97 0.41 -6.65
N ASN A 127 11.10 1.24 -6.08
CA ASN A 127 11.44 2.34 -5.17
C ASN A 127 10.93 2.03 -3.75
N PRO A 128 11.54 1.10 -2.98
CA PRO A 128 11.10 0.77 -1.62
C PRO A 128 11.53 1.79 -0.56
N VAL A 129 12.28 2.80 -0.98
CA VAL A 129 13.16 3.54 -0.08
C VAL A 129 12.64 4.94 0.22
N ASN A 130 12.09 5.57 -0.80
CA ASN A 130 11.58 6.92 -0.74
C ASN A 130 10.22 6.92 -1.43
N LEU A 131 9.15 6.88 -0.64
CA LEU A 131 7.77 6.92 -1.17
C LEU A 131 7.53 8.16 -2.03
N ILE A 132 8.31 9.23 -1.81
CA ILE A 132 8.23 10.46 -2.60
C ILE A 132 8.60 10.20 -4.05
N LYS A 133 9.61 9.35 -4.31
CA LYS A 133 9.97 8.97 -5.69
C LYS A 133 8.85 8.20 -6.39
N SER A 134 8.03 7.46 -5.65
CA SER A 134 6.84 6.79 -6.22
C SER A 134 5.77 7.80 -6.65
N LEU A 135 5.69 8.97 -6.01
CA LEU A 135 4.75 10.02 -6.40
C LEU A 135 5.05 10.61 -7.78
N ASN A 136 6.31 10.58 -8.22
CA ASN A 136 6.72 11.03 -9.55
C ASN A 136 6.09 10.19 -10.69
N LEU A 137 5.49 9.03 -10.38
CA LEU A 137 4.70 8.25 -11.34
C LEU A 137 3.39 8.96 -11.72
N ILE A 138 2.93 9.91 -10.89
CA ILE A 138 1.70 10.67 -11.13
C ILE A 138 2.05 11.97 -11.84
N ASN A 139 1.44 12.17 -13.02
CA ASN A 139 1.60 13.43 -13.76
C ASN A 139 1.17 14.64 -12.92
N GLY A 140 2.04 15.64 -12.89
CA GLY A 140 1.85 16.90 -12.18
C GLY A 140 2.31 16.85 -10.71
N VAL A 141 2.77 15.70 -10.22
CA VAL A 141 3.33 15.57 -8.87
C VAL A 141 4.83 15.38 -8.99
N GLN A 142 5.60 16.20 -8.27
CA GLN A 142 7.06 16.14 -8.31
C GLN A 142 7.69 16.45 -6.95
N GLU A 143 8.77 15.75 -6.65
CA GLU A 143 9.71 16.14 -5.62
C GLU A 143 10.52 17.37 -6.05
N VAL A 144 10.52 18.43 -5.24
CA VAL A 144 11.33 19.63 -5.45
C VAL A 144 12.36 19.74 -4.35
N VAL A 145 13.63 19.58 -4.71
CA VAL A 145 14.75 19.82 -3.79
C VAL A 145 14.93 21.33 -3.64
N SER A 146 14.65 21.84 -2.44
CA SER A 146 14.80 23.26 -2.11
C SER A 146 16.24 23.63 -1.72
N CYS A 147 17.04 22.62 -1.35
CA CYS A 147 18.43 22.79 -0.94
C CYS A 147 19.22 21.54 -1.31
N GLY A 148 20.25 21.69 -2.16
CA GLY A 148 21.06 20.56 -2.63
C GLY A 148 21.99 19.98 -1.55
N VAL A 149 22.50 20.83 -0.66
CA VAL A 149 23.44 20.42 0.39
C VAL A 149 22.66 19.85 1.59
N CYS A 150 21.75 20.60 2.21
CA CYS A 150 20.91 20.07 3.28
C CYS A 150 19.83 19.04 2.87
N TYR A 151 19.59 18.85 1.57
CA TYR A 151 18.54 17.96 1.04
C TYR A 151 17.14 18.22 1.58
N THR A 152 16.81 19.48 1.90
CA THR A 152 15.42 19.83 2.20
C THR A 152 14.63 19.80 0.90
N ASN A 153 13.59 18.99 0.85
CA ASN A 153 12.70 18.81 -0.30
C ASN A 153 11.26 19.09 0.10
N ASN A 154 10.41 19.29 -0.91
CA ASN A 154 8.97 19.40 -0.76
C ASN A 154 8.27 18.71 -1.95
N ILE A 155 6.97 18.48 -1.85
CA ILE A 155 6.20 17.89 -2.95
C ILE A 155 5.34 18.96 -3.58
N SER A 156 5.61 19.25 -4.84
CA SER A 156 4.82 20.18 -5.64
C SER A 156 3.74 19.44 -6.41
N ILE A 157 2.52 19.97 -6.40
CA ILE A 157 1.40 19.50 -7.22
C ILE A 157 1.01 20.61 -8.20
N ASN A 158 1.09 20.34 -9.50
CA ASN A 158 0.80 21.28 -10.59
C ASN A 158 1.54 22.62 -10.46
N GLY A 159 2.77 22.59 -9.93
CA GLY A 159 3.63 23.77 -9.76
C GLY A 159 3.40 24.57 -8.47
N LEU A 160 2.42 24.21 -7.64
CA LEU A 160 2.25 24.84 -6.34
C LEU A 160 3.26 24.30 -5.31
N PRO A 161 3.89 25.17 -4.51
CA PRO A 161 4.86 24.75 -3.48
C PRO A 161 4.26 23.77 -2.47
N GLY A 162 5.08 22.87 -1.92
CA GLY A 162 4.60 21.81 -1.02
C GLY A 162 3.99 22.29 0.31
N GLN A 163 4.15 23.55 0.68
CA GLN A 163 3.39 24.16 1.79
C GLN A 163 1.88 24.27 1.52
N TYR A 164 1.43 23.97 0.30
CA TYR A 164 0.03 23.92 -0.09
C TYR A 164 -0.44 22.49 -0.33
N THR A 165 0.35 21.48 0.02
CA THR A 165 0.02 20.06 -0.15
C THR A 165 -0.15 19.41 1.21
N ALA A 166 -1.36 18.93 1.50
CA ALA A 166 -1.63 18.20 2.73
C ALA A 166 -1.17 16.73 2.59
N VAL A 167 -0.41 16.24 3.57
CA VAL A 167 0.02 14.84 3.65
C VAL A 167 -0.67 14.16 4.84
N LEU A 168 -1.42 13.10 4.53
CA LEU A 168 -2.28 12.40 5.47
C LEU A 168 -1.91 10.92 5.54
N ILE A 169 -2.24 10.28 6.66
CA ILE A 169 -2.22 8.82 6.80
C ILE A 169 -3.56 8.38 7.36
N ASP A 170 -4.19 7.44 6.64
CA ASP A 170 -5.56 7.00 6.92
C ASP A 170 -6.52 8.20 7.11
N GLY A 171 -6.33 9.26 6.32
CA GLY A 171 -7.12 10.50 6.38
C GLY A 171 -6.76 11.47 7.51
N SER A 172 -5.81 11.14 8.38
CA SER A 172 -5.35 12.01 9.48
C SER A 172 -4.09 12.79 9.09
N PRO A 173 -4.04 14.13 9.25
CA PRO A 173 -2.83 14.90 9.02
C PRO A 173 -1.70 14.49 9.97
N ILE A 174 -0.48 14.32 9.47
CA ILE A 174 0.66 13.88 10.29
C ILE A 174 1.55 15.03 10.75
N TYR A 175 1.88 15.95 9.85
CA TYR A 175 2.75 17.09 10.14
C TYR A 175 2.15 18.36 9.53
N GLY A 176 2.48 19.52 10.09
CA GLY A 176 2.23 20.79 9.42
C GLY A 176 3.09 20.95 8.16
N ASN A 177 2.63 21.80 7.25
CA ASN A 177 3.16 22.04 5.89
C ASN A 177 4.69 21.93 5.66
N LEU A 178 5.52 22.42 6.58
CA LEU A 178 7.00 22.44 6.41
C LEU A 178 7.67 21.08 6.66
N ALA A 179 6.96 20.14 7.31
CA ALA A 179 7.47 18.82 7.67
C ALA A 179 6.73 17.68 6.96
N SER A 180 5.87 17.99 5.99
CA SER A 180 5.01 17.03 5.27
C SER A 180 5.77 15.90 4.59
N VAL A 181 6.98 16.17 4.10
CA VAL A 181 7.91 15.17 3.50
C VAL A 181 8.34 14.09 4.51
N TYR A 182 8.61 14.46 5.76
CA TYR A 182 8.92 13.48 6.82
C TYR A 182 7.72 12.60 7.17
N GLY A 183 6.50 13.02 6.79
CA GLY A 183 5.26 12.26 6.91
C GLY A 183 5.30 10.97 6.09
N LEU A 184 5.84 11.08 4.86
CA LEU A 184 5.91 9.99 3.89
C LEU A 184 7.08 9.04 4.17
N ASN A 185 8.22 9.55 4.63
CA ASN A 185 9.37 8.71 4.92
C ASN A 185 9.20 7.92 6.21
N GLY A 186 9.70 6.69 6.25
CA GLY A 186 9.75 5.89 7.49
C GLY A 186 8.49 5.09 7.83
N ILE A 187 7.68 4.75 6.82
CA ILE A 187 6.66 3.71 6.94
C ILE A 187 7.08 2.55 6.05
N PRO A 188 7.19 1.33 6.59
CA PRO A 188 7.50 0.16 5.80
C PRO A 188 6.49 -0.01 4.67
N ARG A 189 6.98 -0.19 3.44
CA ARG A 189 6.13 -0.37 2.25
C ARG A 189 5.07 -1.45 2.47
N GLN A 190 5.41 -2.54 3.13
CA GLN A 190 4.52 -3.66 3.39
C GLN A 190 3.31 -3.30 4.26
N ALA A 191 3.40 -2.22 5.04
CA ALA A 191 2.28 -1.69 5.82
C ALA A 191 1.36 -0.78 4.99
N ILE A 192 1.75 -0.40 3.77
CA ILE A 192 1.02 0.52 2.89
C ILE A 192 0.17 -0.29 1.91
N ASP A 193 -1.09 0.08 1.82
CA ASP A 193 -2.06 -0.51 0.89
C ASP A 193 -2.04 0.25 -0.44
N ARG A 194 -2.13 1.57 -0.35
CA ARG A 194 -2.07 2.47 -1.51
C ARG A 194 -1.74 3.90 -1.08
N ILE A 195 -1.36 4.71 -2.05
CA ILE A 195 -1.26 6.15 -1.92
C ILE A 195 -2.31 6.78 -2.82
N GLU A 196 -3.16 7.63 -2.25
CA GLU A 196 -4.17 8.39 -2.97
C GLU A 196 -3.69 9.82 -3.13
N VAL A 197 -3.74 10.36 -4.35
CA VAL A 197 -3.39 11.75 -4.64
C VAL A 197 -4.57 12.45 -5.28
N ILE A 198 -5.02 13.51 -4.62
CA ILE A 198 -6.06 14.40 -5.11
C ILE A 198 -5.37 15.71 -5.52
N LYS A 199 -5.47 16.05 -6.81
CA LYS A 199 -4.86 17.28 -7.35
C LYS A 199 -5.87 18.43 -7.32
N GLY A 200 -5.39 19.62 -6.98
CA GLY A 200 -6.21 20.83 -6.92
C GLY A 200 -6.84 21.10 -5.54
N PRO A 201 -7.63 22.16 -5.43
CA PRO A 201 -8.06 22.70 -4.15
C PRO A 201 -9.05 21.77 -3.44
N ASN A 202 -8.66 21.27 -2.27
CA ASN A 202 -9.46 20.39 -1.41
C ASN A 202 -9.57 20.90 0.03
N SER A 203 -9.35 22.20 0.22
CA SER A 203 -9.28 22.84 1.54
C SER A 203 -10.59 22.83 2.32
N THR A 204 -11.73 22.64 1.64
CA THR A 204 -13.04 22.48 2.28
C THR A 204 -13.15 21.22 3.12
N LEU A 205 -12.47 20.14 2.71
CA LEU A 205 -12.51 18.85 3.39
C LEU A 205 -11.27 18.63 4.27
N TYR A 206 -10.10 19.11 3.84
CA TYR A 206 -8.82 18.80 4.47
C TYR A 206 -8.10 20.02 5.10
N GLY A 207 -8.74 21.19 5.10
CA GLY A 207 -8.21 22.40 5.73
C GLY A 207 -7.30 23.23 4.82
N SER A 208 -6.80 24.36 5.35
CA SER A 208 -6.06 25.38 4.59
C SER A 208 -4.79 24.86 3.90
N GLU A 209 -4.27 23.72 4.34
CA GLU A 209 -3.07 23.07 3.82
C GLU A 209 -3.30 22.32 2.50
N ALA A 210 -4.55 22.10 2.08
CA ALA A 210 -4.89 21.28 0.90
C ALA A 210 -5.21 22.10 -0.37
N MET A 211 -4.55 23.25 -0.55
CA MET A 211 -4.80 24.16 -1.68
C MET A 211 -4.28 23.62 -3.02
N ALA A 212 -3.09 23.01 -3.02
CA ALA A 212 -2.50 22.35 -4.19
C ALA A 212 -3.04 20.94 -4.38
N GLY A 213 -3.39 20.28 -3.27
CA GLY A 213 -3.89 18.92 -3.28
C GLY A 213 -3.66 18.20 -1.95
N VAL A 214 -3.99 16.92 -1.97
CA VAL A 214 -3.90 16.02 -0.82
C VAL A 214 -3.19 14.75 -1.25
N ILE A 215 -2.25 14.28 -0.44
CA ILE A 215 -1.60 12.99 -0.57
C ILE A 215 -1.96 12.19 0.69
N ASN A 216 -2.71 11.11 0.52
CA ASN A 216 -3.18 10.28 1.62
C ASN A 216 -2.59 8.88 1.50
N ILE A 217 -1.77 8.47 2.47
CA ILE A 217 -1.27 7.11 2.57
C ILE A 217 -2.32 6.27 3.28
N ILE A 218 -2.86 5.27 2.59
CA ILE A 218 -3.73 4.28 3.19
C ILE A 218 -2.88 3.09 3.63
N THR A 219 -2.96 2.75 4.90
CA THR A 219 -2.24 1.60 5.47
C THR A 219 -3.14 0.36 5.50
N LYS A 220 -2.53 -0.81 5.24
CA LYS A 220 -3.24 -2.10 5.20
C LYS A 220 -3.91 -2.40 6.54
N ASP A 221 -5.07 -3.06 6.51
CA ASP A 221 -5.68 -3.61 7.74
C ASP A 221 -4.75 -4.70 8.30
N PRO A 222 -4.28 -4.59 9.56
CA PRO A 222 -3.38 -5.59 10.15
C PRO A 222 -3.93 -7.03 10.10
N ALA A 223 -5.25 -7.20 10.00
CA ALA A 223 -5.87 -8.53 9.88
C ALA A 223 -5.66 -9.20 8.51
N ASN A 224 -5.34 -8.43 7.47
CA ASN A 224 -5.21 -8.91 6.09
C ASN A 224 -3.74 -8.94 5.62
N GLN A 225 -2.78 -8.70 6.50
CA GLN A 225 -1.36 -8.71 6.19
C GLN A 225 -0.74 -10.08 6.48
N PRO A 226 0.34 -10.46 5.75
CA PRO A 226 1.17 -11.59 6.16
C PRO A 226 1.73 -11.35 7.57
N THR A 227 1.87 -12.42 8.36
CA THR A 227 2.36 -12.32 9.74
C THR A 227 3.75 -11.71 9.83
N LEU A 228 4.61 -11.98 8.86
CA LEU A 228 5.93 -11.40 8.74
C LEU A 228 6.20 -11.09 7.27
N ALA A 229 6.72 -9.90 7.00
CA ALA A 229 7.24 -9.52 5.70
C ALA A 229 8.51 -8.71 5.89
N ALA A 230 9.49 -8.92 5.04
CA ALA A 230 10.73 -8.16 5.06
C ALA A 230 11.23 -7.96 3.63
N ASP A 231 11.89 -6.83 3.40
CA ASP A 231 12.67 -6.60 2.20
C ASP A 231 13.99 -5.93 2.56
N ILE A 232 15.02 -6.25 1.79
CA ILE A 232 16.30 -5.57 1.84
C ILE A 232 16.71 -5.26 0.41
N ARG A 233 17.23 -4.05 0.22
CA ARG A 233 17.74 -3.58 -1.05
C ARG A 233 19.12 -2.98 -0.86
N MET A 234 20.02 -3.34 -1.76
CA MET A 234 21.36 -2.79 -1.85
C MET A 234 21.61 -2.32 -3.27
N THR A 235 22.32 -1.21 -3.44
CA THR A 235 22.72 -0.69 -4.76
C THR A 235 24.22 -0.85 -4.98
N SER A 236 24.68 -0.63 -6.22
CA SER A 236 26.11 -0.64 -6.56
C SER A 236 26.91 0.45 -5.85
N HIS A 237 26.24 1.51 -5.38
CA HIS A 237 26.80 2.62 -4.61
C HIS A 237 26.79 2.36 -3.09
N LEU A 238 26.61 1.09 -2.68
CA LEU A 238 26.53 0.63 -1.28
C LEU A 238 25.40 1.26 -0.46
N GLU A 239 24.41 1.87 -1.12
CA GLU A 239 23.20 2.33 -0.45
C GLU A 239 22.41 1.09 0.00
N THR A 240 21.99 1.08 1.25
CA THR A 240 21.28 -0.05 1.85
C THR A 240 19.98 0.41 2.45
N PHE A 241 18.90 -0.29 2.13
CA PHE A 241 17.57 0.00 2.62
C PHE A 241 16.91 -1.29 3.07
N GLY A 242 16.21 -1.24 4.19
CA GLY A 242 15.56 -2.42 4.75
C GLY A 242 14.21 -2.06 5.34
N ASN A 243 13.25 -2.95 5.16
CA ASN A 243 11.97 -2.91 5.83
C ASN A 243 11.68 -4.26 6.47
N VAL A 244 11.11 -4.23 7.66
CA VAL A 244 10.56 -5.41 8.29
C VAL A 244 9.24 -5.05 8.93
N THR A 245 8.26 -5.93 8.77
CA THR A 245 6.91 -5.73 9.26
C THR A 245 6.42 -7.04 9.86
N TRP A 246 5.97 -6.97 11.10
CA TRP A 246 5.38 -8.06 11.85
C TRP A 246 3.94 -7.70 12.18
N SER A 247 2.99 -8.52 11.73
CA SER A 247 1.56 -8.27 11.89
C SER A 247 0.88 -9.35 12.74
N PRO A 248 1.07 -9.33 14.08
CA PRO A 248 0.48 -10.32 14.97
C PRO A 248 -1.00 -10.02 15.25
N LYS A 249 -1.75 -11.11 15.48
CA LYS A 249 -3.02 -11.06 16.19
C LYS A 249 -2.75 -11.09 17.69
N VAL A 250 -3.20 -10.07 18.43
CA VAL A 250 -2.99 -9.93 19.87
C VAL A 250 -4.30 -10.21 20.60
N GLY A 251 -4.43 -11.42 21.15
CA GLY A 251 -5.68 -11.90 21.73
C GLY A 251 -6.78 -12.09 20.67
N GLU A 252 -8.06 -11.93 21.05
CA GLU A 252 -9.17 -12.21 20.12
C GLU A 252 -9.56 -11.03 19.23
N LYS A 253 -9.34 -9.80 19.70
CA LYS A 253 -9.93 -8.58 19.12
C LYS A 253 -8.92 -7.62 18.48
N TRP A 254 -7.67 -7.67 18.92
CA TRP A 254 -6.63 -6.75 18.42
C TRP A 254 -5.82 -7.41 17.32
N HIS A 255 -5.58 -6.63 16.27
CA HIS A 255 -4.57 -6.93 15.26
C HIS A 255 -3.61 -5.76 15.24
N ALA A 256 -2.31 -6.06 15.29
CA ALA A 256 -1.28 -5.06 15.27
C ALA A 256 -0.42 -5.26 14.02
N THR A 257 0.13 -4.16 13.52
CA THR A 257 1.24 -4.14 12.58
C THR A 257 2.33 -3.34 13.27
N VAL A 258 3.50 -3.95 13.43
CA VAL A 258 4.71 -3.32 13.94
C VAL A 258 5.73 -3.42 12.83
N GLY A 259 6.33 -2.30 12.47
CA GLY A 259 7.29 -2.27 11.39
C GLY A 259 8.46 -1.36 11.69
N ALA A 260 9.59 -1.67 11.09
CA ALA A 260 10.79 -0.84 11.12
C ALA A 260 11.30 -0.63 9.70
N ASN A 261 11.77 0.58 9.44
CA ASN A 261 12.46 0.93 8.20
C ASN A 261 13.85 1.49 8.53
N TYR A 262 14.83 1.06 7.76
CA TYR A 262 16.21 1.52 7.79
C TYR A 262 16.63 2.00 6.41
N GLY A 263 17.42 3.07 6.37
CA GLY A 263 18.06 3.54 5.16
C GLY A 263 19.44 4.10 5.44
N PHE A 264 20.39 3.77 4.58
CA PHE A 264 21.79 4.12 4.76
C PHE A 264 22.46 4.42 3.44
N ILE A 265 22.99 5.64 3.33
CA ILE A 265 23.72 6.15 2.17
C ILE A 265 25.09 6.60 2.70
N PRO A 266 26.12 5.74 2.66
CA PRO A 266 27.38 6.00 3.36
C PRO A 266 28.45 6.73 2.56
N GLN A 267 28.42 6.65 1.23
CA GLN A 267 29.54 7.04 0.39
C GLN A 267 29.40 8.47 -0.12
N TYR A 268 30.45 9.27 0.12
CA TYR A 268 30.66 10.53 -0.58
C TYR A 268 30.91 10.25 -2.07
N HIS A 269 30.15 10.91 -2.93
CA HIS A 269 30.27 10.84 -4.37
C HIS A 269 30.47 12.25 -4.92
N ASP A 270 31.45 12.40 -5.80
CA ASP A 270 31.75 13.62 -6.56
C ASP A 270 32.15 13.17 -7.95
N ASP A 271 31.15 12.95 -8.80
CA ASP A 271 31.32 12.47 -10.16
C ASP A 271 31.73 13.60 -11.10
N ASN A 272 31.40 14.85 -10.74
CA ASN A 272 31.65 16.04 -11.55
C ASN A 272 33.00 16.73 -11.24
N GLY A 273 33.61 16.41 -10.08
CA GLY A 273 34.92 16.88 -9.64
C GLY A 273 34.95 18.31 -9.07
N ASP A 274 33.82 18.83 -8.60
CA ASP A 274 33.68 20.19 -8.04
C ASP A 274 34.00 20.29 -6.54
N GLY A 275 34.27 19.15 -5.89
CA GLY A 275 34.60 19.06 -4.48
C GLY A 275 33.41 19.05 -3.52
N PHE A 276 32.17 18.98 -4.03
CA PHE A 276 30.95 18.78 -3.25
C PHE A 276 30.40 17.36 -3.43
N GLY A 277 29.56 16.92 -2.49
CA GLY A 277 28.85 15.66 -2.63
C GLY A 277 27.66 15.81 -3.58
N ASP A 278 27.65 15.03 -4.66
CA ASP A 278 26.53 14.96 -5.61
C ASP A 278 25.30 14.26 -5.00
N ILE A 279 25.51 13.41 -4.00
CA ILE A 279 24.47 12.65 -3.29
C ILE A 279 24.58 12.95 -1.79
N VAL A 280 23.43 13.08 -1.15
CA VAL A 280 23.33 13.33 0.30
C VAL A 280 23.46 12.01 1.05
N ASN A 281 24.45 11.95 1.94
CA ASN A 281 24.64 10.81 2.83
C ASN A 281 23.56 10.85 3.94
N MET A 282 23.07 9.69 4.33
CA MET A 282 21.91 9.59 5.21
C MET A 282 21.97 8.33 6.06
N ASP A 283 21.68 8.48 7.35
CA ASP A 283 21.40 7.39 8.29
C ASP A 283 19.96 7.57 8.78
N ARG A 284 19.06 6.69 8.39
CA ARG A 284 17.64 6.79 8.75
C ARG A 284 17.16 5.53 9.44
N VAL A 285 16.47 5.71 10.56
CA VAL A 285 15.76 4.65 11.29
C VAL A 285 14.38 5.14 11.63
N SER A 286 13.38 4.30 11.41
CA SER A 286 12.01 4.60 11.81
C SER A 286 11.33 3.33 12.29
N ALA A 287 10.40 3.52 13.22
CA ALA A 287 9.52 2.48 13.70
C ALA A 287 8.07 2.97 13.56
N PHE A 288 7.21 2.11 13.06
CA PHE A 288 5.79 2.39 12.88
C PHE A 288 4.99 1.29 13.55
N THR A 289 3.91 1.66 14.22
CA THR A 289 2.95 0.68 14.70
C THR A 289 1.52 1.15 14.52
N LYS A 290 0.66 0.22 14.11
CA LYS A 290 -0.78 0.40 13.97
C LYS A 290 -1.49 -0.73 14.70
N TRP A 291 -2.41 -0.38 15.57
CA TRP A 291 -3.24 -1.32 16.33
C TRP A 291 -4.69 -1.08 15.97
N THR A 292 -5.37 -2.14 15.55
CA THR A 292 -6.79 -2.09 15.18
C THR A 292 -7.59 -3.03 16.06
N MET A 293 -8.67 -2.52 16.66
CA MET A 293 -9.65 -3.31 17.39
C MET A 293 -11.02 -3.19 16.75
N LYS A 294 -11.65 -4.33 16.44
CA LYS A 294 -13.06 -4.38 16.07
C LYS A 294 -13.93 -4.25 17.33
N ARG A 295 -14.78 -3.22 17.38
CA ARG A 295 -15.77 -3.01 18.44
C ARG A 295 -17.14 -3.51 17.97
N LYS A 296 -18.11 -3.59 18.89
CA LYS A 296 -19.52 -3.87 18.56
C LYS A 296 -20.03 -2.83 17.54
N ASP A 297 -21.04 -3.21 16.76
CA ASP A 297 -21.67 -2.37 15.73
C ASP A 297 -20.73 -1.91 14.60
N HIS A 298 -19.80 -2.79 14.17
CA HIS A 298 -18.85 -2.52 13.08
C HIS A 298 -17.93 -1.30 13.27
N ARG A 299 -17.85 -0.72 14.47
CA ARG A 299 -16.93 0.40 14.75
C ARG A 299 -15.50 -0.13 14.88
N LYS A 300 -14.54 0.57 14.28
CA LYS A 300 -13.11 0.28 14.42
C LYS A 300 -12.48 1.31 15.37
N LEU A 301 -11.64 0.86 16.28
CA LEU A 301 -10.70 1.71 17.00
C LEU A 301 -9.31 1.48 16.41
N GLN A 302 -8.63 2.56 16.05
CA GLN A 302 -7.27 2.53 15.52
C GLN A 302 -6.37 3.40 16.38
N LEU A 303 -5.19 2.87 16.71
CA LEU A 303 -4.12 3.60 17.37
C LEU A 303 -2.88 3.48 16.50
N MET A 304 -2.23 4.61 16.24
CA MET A 304 -1.03 4.67 15.43
C MET A 304 0.06 5.41 16.19
N ALA A 305 1.28 4.92 16.10
CA ALA A 305 2.45 5.60 16.60
C ALA A 305 3.59 5.43 15.60
N LYS A 306 4.37 6.50 15.41
CA LYS A 306 5.52 6.54 14.51
C LYS A 306 6.68 7.20 15.24
N TYR A 307 7.84 6.57 15.19
CA TYR A 307 9.12 7.13 15.56
C TYR A 307 9.95 7.30 14.29
N TYR A 308 10.60 8.45 14.15
CA TYR A 308 11.40 8.79 12.99
C TYR A 308 12.68 9.47 13.45
N TYR A 309 13.81 8.96 12.97
CA TYR A 309 15.12 9.55 13.16
C TYR A 309 15.87 9.50 11.83
N GLU A 310 16.50 10.61 11.47
CA GLU A 310 17.27 10.75 10.24
C GLU A 310 18.44 11.69 10.50
N ASP A 311 19.67 11.23 10.32
CA ASP A 311 20.87 12.07 10.26
C ASP A 311 21.34 12.13 8.80
N ARG A 312 21.09 13.25 8.15
CA ARG A 312 21.50 13.52 6.77
C ARG A 312 22.57 14.59 6.73
N ARG A 313 23.52 14.44 5.81
CA ARG A 313 24.63 15.36 5.63
C ARG A 313 25.08 15.43 4.19
N ASN A 314 25.58 16.60 3.80
CA ASN A 314 26.27 16.82 2.54
C ASN A 314 27.24 18.00 2.66
N GLY A 315 28.13 18.18 1.70
CA GLY A 315 29.09 19.28 1.69
C GLY A 315 30.38 18.86 1.01
N VAL A 316 31.49 19.52 1.40
CA VAL A 316 32.80 19.15 0.88
C VAL A 316 33.30 17.84 1.47
N ARG A 317 34.20 17.16 0.75
CA ARG A 317 34.75 15.87 1.16
C ARG A 317 35.21 15.83 2.62
N ASP A 318 35.97 16.83 3.06
CA ASP A 318 36.55 16.87 4.41
C ASP A 318 35.50 17.02 5.53
N PHE A 319 34.31 17.55 5.20
CA PHE A 319 33.17 17.57 6.13
C PHE A 319 32.51 16.19 6.26
N MET A 320 32.58 15.39 5.18
CA MET A 320 31.78 14.18 5.00
C MET A 320 32.50 12.90 5.43
N ILE A 321 33.80 12.82 5.20
CA ILE A 321 34.62 11.63 5.50
C ILE A 321 34.72 11.41 7.02
N ASP A 322 34.78 10.13 7.41
CA ASP A 322 35.01 9.69 8.79
C ASP A 322 34.06 10.30 9.84
N ARG A 323 32.87 10.73 9.42
CA ARG A 323 31.89 11.45 10.24
C ARG A 323 32.41 12.76 10.86
N ALA A 324 33.36 13.43 10.22
CA ALA A 324 33.93 14.70 10.69
C ALA A 324 32.88 15.80 10.94
N TYR A 325 31.75 15.78 10.22
CA TYR A 325 30.60 16.68 10.44
C TYR A 325 30.12 16.74 11.90
N GLN A 326 30.31 15.68 12.69
CA GLN A 326 29.88 15.66 14.10
C GLN A 326 30.65 16.66 14.97
N GLU A 327 31.92 16.94 14.62
CA GLU A 327 32.77 17.91 15.32
C GLU A 327 32.81 19.26 14.59
N LEU A 328 32.73 19.24 13.26
CA LEU A 328 32.83 20.42 12.41
C LEU A 328 31.53 21.23 12.33
N ARG A 329 30.38 20.65 12.66
CA ARG A 329 29.10 21.34 12.55
C ARG A 329 29.06 22.60 13.43
N GLY A 330 28.71 23.74 12.81
CA GLY A 330 28.65 25.05 13.47
C GLY A 330 29.99 25.80 13.53
N ASN A 331 31.06 25.20 13.00
CA ASN A 331 32.34 25.87 12.76
C ASN A 331 32.30 26.66 11.43
N ASP A 332 33.25 27.57 11.23
CA ASP A 332 33.44 28.40 10.03
C ASP A 332 34.62 27.94 9.12
N SER A 333 35.32 26.86 9.49
CA SER A 333 36.52 26.37 8.79
C SER A 333 36.23 25.50 7.56
N ILE A 334 35.25 24.60 7.62
CA ILE A 334 34.92 23.65 6.55
C ILE A 334 33.43 23.71 6.26
N TYR A 335 33.07 23.90 5.00
CA TYR A 335 31.67 24.04 4.60
C TYR A 335 30.97 22.68 4.46
N GLY A 336 29.83 22.54 5.11
CA GLY A 336 28.89 21.45 4.92
C GLY A 336 27.67 21.62 5.80
N GLU A 337 26.64 20.83 5.53
CA GLU A 337 25.38 20.87 6.26
C GLU A 337 25.02 19.47 6.78
N SER A 338 24.49 19.43 8.00
CA SER A 338 23.95 18.21 8.64
C SER A 338 22.63 18.55 9.33
N ILE A 339 21.66 17.64 9.23
CA ILE A 339 20.34 17.74 9.85
C ILE A 339 20.06 16.41 10.56
N TYR A 340 19.65 16.47 11.84
CA TYR A 340 19.25 15.33 12.68
C TYR A 340 17.96 15.62 13.45
#